data_AF-A0A850HL93-F1
#
_entry.id   AF-A0A850HL93-F1
#
_cell.length_a   1.000
_cell.length_b   1.000
_cell.length_c   1.000
_cell.angle_alpha   90.00
_cell.angle_beta   90.00
_cell.angle_gamma   90.00
#
_symmetry.space_group_name_H-M   'P 1'
#
loop_
_entity.id
_entity.type
_entity.pdbx_description
1 polymer ?
#
loop_
_entity_poly.entity_id
_entity_poly.type
_entity_poly.pdbx_seq_one_letter_code
_entity_poly.pdbx_strand_id
1 'polypeptide(L)'
;MFGILSLGFLLGMQHALEPDHIAAVSSIAARRTHVGDIVKHGLTWGLGHALTLFIFAGAAILLGRAIPETVAQPIETAVGVMLVGLGAHLWWRLWRDRVHFHTHSHGDGTAHFHAHSHAGEILPHARAAHSHAHGFRWRTLLVGLMHGMAGSAALLVLTVSQAPNPVIGLGYVALFGVGSMIGMGVLSSVIAVPLAASARWLTWANRGLQIAVGAVTIAIGIHSIVENAFT
;
A
#
# COMPACT_ATOMS: atom_id res chain seq x y z
N MET A 1 -32.16 3.77 1.43
CA MET A 1 -31.04 3.58 2.38
C MET A 1 -30.05 2.53 1.89
N PHE A 2 -30.48 1.28 1.60
CA PHE A 2 -29.57 0.24 1.09
C PHE A 2 -28.78 0.64 -0.16
N GLY A 3 -29.37 1.34 -1.14
CA GLY A 3 -28.66 1.77 -2.35
C GLY A 3 -27.45 2.68 -2.08
N ILE A 4 -27.58 3.68 -1.21
CA ILE A 4 -26.50 4.63 -0.87
C ILE A 4 -25.37 3.91 -0.13
N LEU A 5 -25.72 3.01 0.79
CA LEU A 5 -24.77 2.24 1.59
C LEU A 5 -24.01 1.21 0.73
N SER A 6 -24.71 0.51 -0.16
CA SER A 6 -24.08 -0.39 -1.14
C SER A 6 -23.19 0.38 -2.12
N LEU A 7 -23.59 1.58 -2.54
CA LEU A 7 -22.76 2.43 -3.38
C LEU A 7 -21.46 2.83 -2.66
N GLY A 8 -21.53 3.20 -1.38
CA GLY A 8 -20.33 3.48 -0.58
C GLY A 8 -19.36 2.31 -0.55
N PHE A 9 -19.87 1.09 -0.33
CA PHE A 9 -19.04 -0.12 -0.38
C PHE A 9 -18.39 -0.35 -1.75
N LEU A 10 -19.17 -0.26 -2.84
CA LEU A 10 -18.68 -0.47 -4.20
C LEU A 10 -17.64 0.58 -4.61
N LEU A 11 -17.90 1.85 -4.29
CA LEU A 11 -16.95 2.94 -4.52
C LEU A 11 -15.69 2.77 -3.67
N GLY A 12 -15.81 2.24 -2.44
CA GLY A 12 -14.66 1.86 -1.62
C GLY A 12 -13.77 0.83 -2.33
N MET A 13 -14.37 -0.21 -2.91
CA MET A 13 -13.60 -1.19 -3.69
C MET A 13 -12.97 -0.59 -4.94
N GLN A 14 -13.68 0.32 -5.63
CA GLN A 14 -13.14 1.03 -6.81
C GLN A 14 -11.98 1.94 -6.42
N HIS A 15 -12.07 2.65 -5.29
CA HIS A 15 -11.03 3.55 -4.79
C HIS A 15 -9.71 2.83 -4.56
N ALA A 16 -9.75 1.57 -4.11
CA ALA A 16 -8.55 0.76 -3.99
C ALA A 16 -7.78 0.56 -5.31
N LEU A 17 -8.42 0.80 -6.47
CA LEU A 17 -7.83 0.71 -7.81
C LEU A 17 -7.22 2.03 -8.30
N GLU A 18 -7.17 3.07 -7.46
CA GLU A 18 -6.55 4.32 -7.84
C GLU A 18 -5.03 4.16 -8.07
N PRO A 19 -4.43 4.98 -8.96
CA PRO A 19 -3.05 4.78 -9.39
C PRO A 19 -2.03 4.76 -8.24
N ASP A 20 -2.22 5.63 -7.25
CA ASP A 20 -1.40 5.73 -6.05
C ASP A 20 -1.50 4.47 -5.17
N HIS A 21 -2.70 3.90 -5.04
CA HIS A 21 -2.96 2.67 -4.32
C HIS A 21 -2.32 1.47 -5.02
N ILE A 22 -2.49 1.36 -6.34
CA ILE A 22 -1.85 0.34 -7.15
C ILE A 22 -0.32 0.44 -7.03
N ALA A 23 0.23 1.65 -7.09
CA ALA A 23 1.67 1.86 -6.96
C ALA A 23 2.21 1.46 -5.59
N ALA A 24 1.53 1.88 -4.51
CA ALA A 24 1.90 1.54 -3.14
C ALA A 24 1.85 0.03 -2.90
N VAL A 25 0.75 -0.63 -3.27
CA VAL A 25 0.58 -2.09 -3.13
C VAL A 25 1.61 -2.84 -3.97
N SER A 26 1.85 -2.41 -5.20
CA SER A 26 2.86 -3.02 -6.08
C SER A 26 4.27 -2.93 -5.49
N SER A 27 4.64 -1.77 -4.92
CA SER A 27 5.94 -1.57 -4.26
C SER A 27 6.10 -2.45 -3.01
N ILE A 28 5.02 -2.65 -2.24
CA ILE A 28 5.03 -3.56 -1.09
C ILE A 28 5.11 -5.02 -1.54
N ALA A 29 4.32 -5.39 -2.55
CA ALA A 29 4.23 -6.74 -3.10
C ALA A 29 5.55 -7.21 -3.73
N ALA A 30 6.23 -6.30 -4.44
CA ALA A 30 7.54 -6.55 -5.06
C ALA A 30 8.62 -7.07 -4.09
N ARG A 31 8.44 -6.86 -2.78
CA ARG A 31 9.40 -7.27 -1.73
C ARG A 31 9.11 -8.63 -1.12
N ARG A 32 8.08 -9.35 -1.58
CA ARG A 32 7.58 -10.56 -0.92
C ARG A 32 7.40 -11.69 -1.92
N THR A 33 7.69 -12.90 -1.49
CA THR A 33 7.55 -14.12 -2.30
C THR A 33 6.29 -14.91 -1.96
N HIS A 34 5.74 -14.72 -0.76
CA HIS A 34 4.52 -15.38 -0.30
C HIS A 34 3.29 -14.49 -0.50
N VAL A 35 2.34 -14.99 -1.30
CA VAL A 35 1.05 -14.33 -1.58
C VAL A 35 0.32 -13.98 -0.29
N GLY A 36 0.25 -14.91 0.67
CA GLY A 36 -0.42 -14.67 1.96
C GLY A 36 0.18 -13.50 2.75
N ASP A 37 1.48 -13.26 2.65
CA ASP A 37 2.09 -12.10 3.30
C ASP A 37 1.77 -10.80 2.57
N ILE A 38 1.74 -10.80 1.24
CA ILE A 38 1.35 -9.63 0.44
C ILE A 38 -0.08 -9.22 0.77
N VAL A 39 -1.02 -10.18 0.78
CA VAL A 39 -2.43 -9.94 1.12
C VAL A 39 -2.58 -9.40 2.53
N LYS A 40 -1.88 -9.98 3.51
CA LYS A 40 -1.90 -9.48 4.89
C LYS A 40 -1.36 -8.06 5.01
N HIS A 41 -0.35 -7.68 4.22
CA HIS A 41 0.14 -6.30 4.17
C HIS A 41 -0.90 -5.37 3.53
N GLY A 42 -1.54 -5.79 2.44
CA GLY A 42 -2.64 -5.06 1.80
C GLY A 42 -3.80 -4.77 2.77
N LEU A 43 -4.25 -5.79 3.52
CA LEU A 43 -5.30 -5.62 4.52
C LEU A 43 -4.87 -4.74 5.70
N THR A 44 -3.62 -4.87 6.17
CA THR A 44 -3.12 -4.04 7.28
C THR A 44 -2.99 -2.57 6.86
N TRP A 45 -2.57 -2.34 5.62
CA TRP A 45 -2.50 -1.03 5.00
C TRP A 45 -3.90 -0.43 4.84
N GLY A 46 -4.84 -1.22 4.28
CA GLY A 46 -6.23 -0.81 4.11
C GLY A 46 -6.97 -0.55 5.41
N LEU A 47 -6.63 -1.26 6.48
CA LEU A 47 -7.12 -0.94 7.82
C LEU A 47 -6.67 0.46 8.27
N GLY A 48 -5.39 0.79 8.11
CA GLY A 48 -4.87 2.11 8.44
C GLY A 48 -5.57 3.21 7.64
N HIS A 49 -5.70 2.99 6.33
CA HIS A 49 -6.40 3.93 5.45
C HIS A 49 -7.88 4.12 5.85
N ALA A 50 -8.62 3.03 6.06
CA ALA A 50 -10.02 3.07 6.46
C ALA A 50 -10.22 3.76 7.82
N LEU A 51 -9.33 3.53 8.79
CA LEU A 51 -9.37 4.19 10.10
C LEU A 51 -9.22 5.70 9.96
N THR A 52 -8.23 6.15 9.19
CA THR A 52 -8.01 7.57 8.96
C THR A 52 -9.20 8.21 8.26
N LEU A 53 -9.71 7.59 7.19
CA LEU A 53 -10.90 8.09 6.50
C LEU A 53 -12.08 8.22 7.45
N PHE A 54 -12.34 7.19 8.26
CA PHE A 54 -13.44 7.22 9.21
C PHE A 54 -13.30 8.35 10.23
N ILE A 55 -12.09 8.59 10.73
CA ILE A 55 -11.83 9.65 11.71
C ILE A 55 -11.99 11.03 11.08
N PHE A 56 -11.29 11.31 9.98
CA PHE A 56 -11.26 12.65 9.38
C PHE A 56 -12.57 12.97 8.66
N ALA A 57 -13.11 12.05 7.88
CA ALA A 57 -14.39 12.26 7.22
C ALA A 57 -15.56 12.24 8.22
N GLY A 58 -15.51 11.37 9.23
CA GLY A 58 -16.50 11.36 10.30
C GLY A 58 -16.50 12.66 11.11
N ALA A 59 -15.32 13.19 11.46
CA ALA A 59 -15.20 14.48 12.13
C ALA A 59 -15.75 15.63 11.28
N ALA A 60 -15.42 15.67 9.99
CA ALA A 60 -15.93 16.68 9.06
C ALA A 60 -17.46 16.64 8.92
N ILE A 61 -18.06 15.44 8.81
CA ILE A 61 -19.52 15.25 8.77
C ILE A 61 -20.18 15.72 10.07
N LEU A 62 -19.61 15.37 11.23
CA LEU A 62 -20.16 15.75 12.54
C LEU A 62 -20.04 17.25 12.82
N LEU A 63 -18.94 17.88 12.38
CA LEU A 63 -18.69 19.31 12.52
C LEU A 63 -19.42 20.14 11.45
N GLY A 64 -19.95 19.50 10.40
CA GLY A 64 -20.58 20.16 9.26
C GLY A 64 -19.63 21.07 8.47
N ARG A 65 -18.31 20.81 8.56
CA ARG A 65 -17.28 21.62 7.89
C ARG A 65 -16.41 20.74 7.01
N ALA A 66 -16.18 21.18 5.78
CA ALA A 66 -15.20 20.58 4.90
C ALA A 66 -13.78 20.77 5.48
N ILE A 67 -12.88 19.82 5.18
CA ILE A 67 -11.46 19.97 5.50
C ILE A 67 -10.91 21.10 4.63
N PRO A 68 -10.32 22.16 5.23
CA PRO A 68 -9.79 23.27 4.46
C PRO A 68 -8.59 22.82 3.62
N GLU A 69 -8.44 23.40 2.43
CA GLU A 69 -7.34 23.09 1.49
C GLU A 69 -5.97 23.29 2.13
N THR A 70 -5.83 24.26 3.04
CA THR A 70 -4.60 24.51 3.82
C THR A 70 -4.14 23.33 4.67
N VAL A 71 -5.05 22.40 5.00
CA VAL A 71 -4.73 21.16 5.71
C VAL A 71 -4.62 19.98 4.74
N ALA A 72 -5.44 19.94 3.69
CA ALA A 72 -5.42 18.87 2.71
C ALA A 72 -4.15 18.88 1.82
N GLN A 73 -3.76 20.03 1.27
CA GLN A 73 -2.62 20.15 0.36
C GLN A 73 -1.29 19.65 0.95
N PRO A 74 -0.91 19.98 2.22
CA PRO A 74 0.30 19.43 2.81
C PRO A 74 0.25 17.91 3.00
N ILE A 75 -0.93 17.36 3.30
CA ILE A 75 -1.13 15.91 3.48
C ILE A 75 -0.98 15.18 2.15
N GLU A 76 -1.61 15.69 1.09
CA GLU A 76 -1.48 15.13 -0.26
C GLU A 76 -0.03 15.21 -0.76
N THR A 77 0.62 16.34 -0.54
CA THR A 77 2.06 16.51 -0.84
C THR A 77 2.92 15.50 -0.06
N ALA A 78 2.64 15.28 1.23
CA ALA A 78 3.36 14.31 2.05
C ALA A 78 3.17 12.87 1.53
N VAL A 79 1.99 12.54 1.01
CA VAL A 79 1.74 11.25 0.34
C VAL A 79 2.52 11.14 -0.96
N GLY A 80 2.57 12.20 -1.77
CA GLY A 80 3.42 12.25 -2.97
C GLY A 80 4.90 12.02 -2.64
N VAL A 81 5.44 12.69 -1.62
CA VAL A 81 6.80 12.48 -1.11
C VAL A 81 7.02 11.03 -0.64
N MET A 82 6.05 10.47 0.06
CA MET A 82 6.08 9.07 0.49
C MET A 82 6.16 8.11 -0.69
N LEU A 83 5.38 8.32 -1.76
CA LEU A 83 5.41 7.50 -2.98
C LEU A 83 6.77 7.58 -3.67
N VAL A 84 7.33 8.79 -3.82
CA VAL A 84 8.69 8.97 -4.34
C VAL A 84 9.70 8.19 -3.50
N GLY A 85 9.61 8.28 -2.17
CA GLY A 85 10.47 7.53 -1.25
C GLY A 85 10.34 6.02 -1.40
N LEU A 86 9.11 5.50 -1.55
CA LEU A 86 8.86 4.07 -1.74
C LEU A 86 9.44 3.54 -3.06
N GLY A 87 9.28 4.28 -4.16
CA GLY A 87 9.83 3.91 -5.46
C GLY A 87 11.36 4.03 -5.50
N ALA A 88 11.92 5.10 -4.95
CA ALA A 88 13.38 5.28 -4.85
C ALA A 88 14.03 4.20 -3.98
N HIS A 89 13.38 3.81 -2.87
CA HIS A 89 13.86 2.73 -2.01
C HIS A 89 13.89 1.38 -2.74
N LEU A 90 12.90 1.12 -3.61
CA LEU A 90 12.87 -0.08 -4.44
C LEU A 90 14.08 -0.15 -5.39
N TRP A 91 14.39 0.96 -6.07
CA TRP A 91 15.55 1.06 -6.96
C TRP A 91 16.89 1.00 -6.23
N TRP A 92 17.01 1.70 -5.10
CA TRP A 92 18.22 1.67 -4.29
C TRP A 92 18.58 0.24 -3.88
N ARG A 93 17.59 -0.57 -3.49
CA ARG A 93 17.81 -2.00 -3.22
C ARG A 93 18.20 -2.79 -4.46
N LEU A 94 17.54 -2.60 -5.59
CA LEU A 94 17.91 -3.30 -6.83
C LEU A 94 19.37 -3.06 -7.25
N TRP A 95 19.89 -1.87 -6.92
CA TRP A 95 21.28 -1.49 -7.15
C TRP A 95 22.21 -2.03 -6.05
N ARG A 96 21.87 -1.84 -4.77
CA ARG A 96 22.68 -2.24 -3.61
C ARG A 96 22.76 -3.75 -3.43
N ASP A 97 21.65 -4.46 -3.62
CA ASP A 97 21.52 -5.84 -3.17
C ASP A 97 22.06 -6.88 -4.18
N ARG A 98 22.50 -6.50 -5.40
CA ARG A 98 23.03 -7.39 -6.46
C ARG A 98 22.60 -8.86 -6.29
N VAL A 99 21.28 -9.10 -6.29
CA VAL A 99 20.71 -10.31 -5.68
C VAL A 99 21.19 -11.57 -6.41
N HIS A 100 21.92 -12.44 -5.71
CA HIS A 100 22.22 -13.80 -6.15
C HIS A 100 21.23 -14.74 -5.46
N PHE A 101 20.59 -15.61 -6.24
CA PHE A 101 19.63 -16.60 -5.73
C PHE A 101 20.37 -17.91 -5.43
N HIS A 102 20.33 -18.37 -4.18
CA HIS A 102 20.80 -19.71 -3.81
C HIS A 102 19.65 -20.52 -3.21
N THR A 103 19.49 -21.75 -3.69
CA THR A 103 18.62 -22.77 -3.09
C THR A 103 19.42 -23.46 -1.99
N HIS A 104 18.95 -23.39 -0.75
CA HIS A 104 19.50 -24.19 0.33
C HIS A 104 18.56 -25.36 0.61
N SER A 105 19.14 -26.56 0.69
CA SER A 105 18.47 -27.77 1.17
C SER A 105 19.04 -28.08 2.54
N HIS A 106 18.18 -28.10 3.56
CA HIS A 106 18.58 -28.58 4.88
C HIS A 106 18.66 -30.12 4.86
N GLY A 107 19.52 -30.69 5.72
CA GLY A 107 19.61 -32.14 5.90
C GLY A 107 18.34 -32.82 6.40
N ASP A 108 17.30 -32.04 6.73
CA ASP A 108 15.95 -32.48 7.10
C ASP A 108 14.98 -32.58 5.89
N GLY A 109 15.46 -32.30 4.66
CA GLY A 109 14.67 -32.39 3.44
C GLY A 109 13.85 -31.14 3.11
N THR A 110 13.94 -30.08 3.93
CA THR A 110 13.27 -28.81 3.62
C THR A 110 14.14 -27.95 2.71
N ALA A 111 13.66 -27.69 1.49
CA ALA A 111 14.25 -26.75 0.56
C ALA A 111 13.50 -25.42 0.63
N HIS A 112 14.21 -24.35 0.95
CA HIS A 112 13.64 -23.00 0.89
C HIS A 112 14.55 -22.06 0.12
N PHE A 113 13.92 -21.02 -0.44
CA PHE A 113 14.52 -20.09 -1.38
C PHE A 113 14.69 -18.73 -0.70
N HIS A 114 15.93 -18.32 -0.46
CA HIS A 114 16.23 -17.02 0.14
C HIS A 114 16.91 -16.08 -0.87
N ALA A 115 16.63 -14.79 -0.74
CA ALA A 115 17.31 -13.71 -1.43
C ALA A 115 18.18 -12.94 -0.42
N HIS A 116 19.50 -12.95 -0.61
CA HIS A 116 20.46 -12.20 0.22
C HIS A 116 21.41 -11.37 -0.65
N SER A 117 22.01 -10.32 -0.07
CA SER A 117 23.10 -9.55 -0.68
C SER A 117 24.40 -9.73 0.13
N HIS A 118 25.49 -10.10 -0.55
CA HIS A 118 26.82 -10.20 0.06
C HIS A 118 27.57 -8.87 0.01
N ALA A 119 26.91 -7.76 0.39
CA ALA A 119 27.61 -6.50 0.55
C ALA A 119 28.38 -6.50 1.89
N GLY A 120 29.50 -7.22 1.94
CA GLY A 120 30.52 -7.05 2.99
C GLY A 120 30.90 -8.25 3.88
N GLU A 121 30.50 -9.50 3.57
CA GLU A 121 30.82 -10.65 4.43
C GLU A 121 31.92 -11.55 3.85
N ILE A 122 32.95 -11.83 4.66
CA ILE A 122 34.19 -12.53 4.30
C ILE A 122 34.21 -13.99 4.86
N LEU A 123 33.11 -14.47 5.47
CA LEU A 123 33.09 -15.79 6.14
C LEU A 123 31.99 -16.73 5.59
N PRO A 124 32.24 -18.05 5.50
CA PRO A 124 31.24 -19.03 5.07
C PRO A 124 30.27 -19.37 6.20
N HIS A 125 28.97 -19.16 5.99
CA HIS A 125 27.93 -19.33 7.01
C HIS A 125 27.52 -20.80 7.21
N ALA A 126 28.07 -21.45 8.22
CA ALA A 126 27.46 -22.62 8.83
C ALA A 126 26.68 -22.19 10.08
N ARG A 127 25.34 -22.25 10.00
CA ARG A 127 24.39 -22.11 11.13
C ARG A 127 24.30 -20.71 11.77
N ALA A 128 23.75 -19.74 11.05
CA ALA A 128 23.11 -18.58 11.69
C ALA A 128 21.63 -18.92 11.93
N ALA A 129 21.25 -19.17 13.19
CA ALA A 129 19.84 -19.25 13.58
C ALA A 129 19.23 -17.84 13.52
N HIS A 130 18.29 -17.60 12.63
CA HIS A 130 17.63 -16.31 12.50
C HIS A 130 16.27 -16.34 13.21
N SER A 131 16.07 -15.41 14.14
CA SER A 131 14.79 -15.19 14.82
C SER A 131 13.78 -14.54 13.87
N HIS A 132 12.69 -15.23 13.55
CA HIS A 132 11.54 -14.61 12.90
C HIS A 132 10.78 -13.73 13.89
N ALA A 133 11.05 -12.43 13.88
CA ALA A 133 10.25 -11.48 14.63
C ALA A 133 8.86 -11.36 13.99
N HIS A 134 7.87 -12.08 14.54
CA HIS A 134 6.45 -11.92 14.26
C HIS A 134 5.88 -10.65 14.91
N GLY A 135 6.51 -9.50 14.64
CA GLY A 135 6.02 -8.21 15.12
C GLY A 135 4.81 -7.72 14.31
N PHE A 136 3.91 -6.99 14.97
CA PHE A 136 2.82 -6.26 14.32
C PHE A 136 3.35 -5.36 13.19
N ARG A 137 2.66 -5.30 12.04
CA ARG A 137 3.15 -4.65 10.80
C ARG A 137 3.00 -3.12 10.83
N TRP A 138 3.58 -2.49 11.84
CA TRP A 138 3.41 -1.07 12.16
C TRP A 138 3.75 -0.14 10.99
N ARG A 139 4.83 -0.42 10.24
CA ARG A 139 5.22 0.39 9.06
C ARG A 139 4.12 0.42 8.00
N THR A 140 3.49 -0.72 7.74
CA THR A 140 2.43 -0.85 6.73
C THR A 140 1.15 -0.19 7.20
N LEU A 141 0.84 -0.29 8.49
CA LEU A 141 -0.26 0.46 9.10
C LEU A 141 -0.04 1.97 9.00
N LEU A 142 1.15 2.48 9.34
CA LEU A 142 1.50 3.90 9.25
C LEU A 142 1.38 4.45 7.83
N VAL A 143 1.86 3.70 6.83
CA VAL A 143 1.69 4.06 5.42
C VAL A 143 0.20 4.13 5.08
N GLY A 144 -0.61 3.21 5.61
CA GLY A 144 -2.07 3.21 5.43
C GLY A 144 -2.71 4.44 6.06
N LEU A 145 -2.33 4.73 7.30
CA LEU A 145 -2.82 5.90 8.03
C LEU A 145 -2.50 7.19 7.29
N MET A 146 -1.25 7.34 6.81
CA MET A 146 -0.80 8.50 6.02
C MET A 146 -1.58 8.61 4.71
N HIS A 147 -1.70 7.50 3.98
CA HIS A 147 -2.37 7.47 2.69
C HIS A 147 -3.87 7.76 2.81
N GLY A 148 -4.54 7.28 3.86
CA GLY A 148 -5.95 7.59 4.12
C GLY A 148 -6.22 9.02 4.58
N MET A 149 -5.18 9.79 4.92
CA MET A 149 -5.37 11.23 5.18
C MET A 149 -5.50 11.97 3.84
N ALA A 150 -4.72 11.57 2.83
CA ALA A 150 -4.81 12.10 1.46
C ALA A 150 -6.02 11.52 0.71
N GLY A 151 -6.60 12.26 -0.23
CA GLY A 151 -7.74 11.80 -1.05
C GLY A 151 -9.10 11.75 -0.33
N SER A 152 -9.13 12.00 0.98
CA SER A 152 -10.35 12.07 1.79
C SER A 152 -11.28 13.22 1.39
N ALA A 153 -10.77 14.25 0.70
CA ALA A 153 -11.51 15.42 0.26
C ALA A 153 -12.58 15.11 -0.81
N ALA A 154 -12.24 14.33 -1.85
CA ALA A 154 -13.19 13.97 -2.92
C ALA A 154 -14.35 13.10 -2.39
N LEU A 155 -14.01 12.15 -1.51
CA LEU A 155 -14.97 11.34 -0.76
C LEU A 155 -15.87 12.16 0.16
N LEU A 156 -15.28 13.12 0.87
CA LEU A 156 -16.02 14.02 1.75
C LEU A 156 -17.03 14.86 0.99
N VAL A 157 -16.63 15.43 -0.16
CA VAL A 157 -17.52 16.24 -1.00
C VAL A 157 -18.70 15.40 -1.50
N LEU A 158 -18.46 14.18 -1.97
CA LEU A 158 -19.53 13.27 -2.41
C LEU A 158 -20.45 12.82 -1.27
N THR A 159 -19.89 12.55 -0.09
CA THR A 159 -20.66 12.06 1.06
C THR A 159 -21.51 13.17 1.70
N VAL A 160 -20.94 14.37 1.86
CA VAL A 160 -21.62 15.53 2.46
C VAL A 160 -22.70 16.09 1.54
N SER A 161 -22.48 16.10 0.22
CA SER A 161 -23.46 16.61 -0.75
C SER A 161 -24.68 15.71 -0.94
N GLN A 162 -24.57 14.40 -0.64
CA GLN A 162 -25.64 13.44 -0.89
C GLN A 162 -26.32 12.88 0.37
N ALA A 163 -25.76 13.09 1.57
CA ALA A 163 -26.32 12.52 2.79
C ALA A 163 -27.40 13.43 3.41
N PRO A 164 -28.66 12.99 3.49
CA PRO A 164 -29.74 13.78 4.08
C PRO A 164 -29.65 13.88 5.62
N ASN A 165 -28.83 13.05 6.27
CA ASN A 165 -28.51 13.16 7.68
C ASN A 165 -27.07 12.68 8.00
N PRO A 166 -26.48 13.10 9.14
CA PRO A 166 -25.11 12.71 9.53
C PRO A 166 -24.92 11.20 9.76
N VAL A 167 -25.94 10.49 10.23
CA VAL A 167 -25.88 9.04 10.51
C VAL A 167 -25.68 8.24 9.23
N ILE A 168 -26.37 8.61 8.15
CA ILE A 168 -26.23 8.00 6.82
C ILE A 168 -24.84 8.30 6.26
N GLY A 169 -24.33 9.52 6.45
CA GLY A 169 -22.96 9.89 6.08
C GLY A 169 -21.92 9.02 6.80
N LEU A 170 -22.04 8.84 8.11
CA LEU A 170 -21.15 7.96 8.88
C LEU A 170 -21.25 6.50 8.43
N GLY A 171 -22.46 5.99 8.17
CA GLY A 171 -22.67 4.65 7.65
C GLY A 171 -22.05 4.45 6.26
N TYR A 172 -22.13 5.48 5.40
CA TYR A 172 -21.49 5.50 4.09
C TYR A 172 -19.97 5.43 4.21
N VAL A 173 -19.35 6.29 5.04
CA VAL A 173 -17.89 6.29 5.25
C VAL A 173 -17.41 4.96 5.83
N ALA A 174 -18.15 4.37 6.76
CA ALA A 174 -17.80 3.07 7.33
C ALA A 174 -17.79 1.97 6.26
N LEU A 175 -18.85 1.88 5.44
CA LEU A 175 -18.92 0.89 4.37
C LEU A 175 -17.93 1.16 3.25
N PHE A 176 -17.65 2.42 2.95
CA PHE A 176 -16.58 2.82 2.05
C PHE A 176 -15.22 2.33 2.56
N GLY A 177 -14.90 2.56 3.84
CA GLY A 177 -13.67 2.09 4.46
C GLY A 177 -13.53 0.56 4.44
N VAL A 178 -14.62 -0.17 4.71
CA VAL A 178 -14.65 -1.64 4.60
C VAL A 178 -14.44 -2.08 3.14
N GLY A 179 -15.12 -1.44 2.19
CA GLY A 179 -14.98 -1.69 0.76
C GLY A 179 -13.56 -1.45 0.28
N SER A 180 -12.93 -0.35 0.69
CA SER A 180 -11.54 -0.02 0.39
C SER A 180 -10.58 -1.06 0.98
N MET A 181 -10.72 -1.43 2.26
CA MET A 181 -9.91 -2.46 2.90
C MET A 181 -9.99 -3.81 2.16
N ILE A 182 -11.20 -4.24 1.81
CA ILE A 182 -11.40 -5.49 1.04
C ILE A 182 -10.82 -5.35 -0.36
N GLY A 183 -11.08 -4.23 -1.04
CA GLY A 183 -10.57 -3.91 -2.37
C GLY A 183 -9.04 -3.96 -2.42
N MET A 184 -8.36 -3.40 -1.43
CA MET A 184 -6.90 -3.44 -1.32
C MET A 184 -6.38 -4.85 -1.04
N GLY A 185 -7.11 -5.67 -0.27
CA GLY A 185 -6.81 -7.09 -0.08
C GLY A 185 -6.94 -7.90 -1.37
N VAL A 186 -7.99 -7.64 -2.16
CA VAL A 186 -8.23 -8.26 -3.48
C VAL A 186 -7.14 -7.82 -4.46
N LEU A 187 -6.88 -6.51 -4.57
CA LEU A 187 -5.83 -5.94 -5.40
C LEU A 187 -4.46 -6.55 -5.06
N SER A 188 -4.15 -6.65 -3.76
CA SER A 188 -2.92 -7.29 -3.29
C SER A 188 -2.84 -8.75 -3.72
N SER A 189 -3.95 -9.47 -3.73
CA SER A 189 -4.00 -10.86 -4.21
C SER A 189 -3.74 -10.95 -5.72
N VAL A 190 -4.38 -10.08 -6.50
CA VAL A 190 -4.23 -10.01 -7.96
C VAL A 190 -2.80 -9.67 -8.36
N ILE A 191 -2.18 -8.70 -7.67
CA ILE A 191 -0.79 -8.27 -7.91
C ILE A 191 0.21 -9.32 -7.40
N ALA A 192 -0.08 -10.01 -6.30
CA ALA A 192 0.82 -10.96 -5.68
C ALA A 192 1.11 -12.18 -6.55
N VAL A 193 0.13 -12.71 -7.28
CA VAL A 193 0.29 -13.92 -8.08
C VAL A 193 1.38 -13.76 -9.18
N PRO A 194 1.32 -12.77 -10.08
CA PRO A 194 2.33 -12.60 -11.12
C PRO A 194 3.70 -12.20 -10.55
N LEU A 195 3.75 -11.42 -9.48
CA LEU A 195 5.01 -11.07 -8.82
C LEU A 195 5.67 -12.28 -8.14
N ALA A 196 4.90 -13.08 -7.41
CA ALA A 196 5.42 -14.28 -6.76
C ALA A 196 5.85 -15.34 -7.79
N ALA A 197 5.11 -15.48 -8.90
CA ALA A 197 5.49 -16.38 -9.98
C ALA A 197 6.77 -15.92 -10.69
N SER A 198 6.85 -14.64 -11.10
CA SER A 198 8.05 -14.11 -11.76
C SER A 198 9.29 -14.17 -10.87
N ALA A 199 9.14 -13.92 -9.56
CA ALA A 199 10.23 -14.03 -8.60
C ALA A 199 10.80 -15.46 -8.45
N ARG A 200 9.98 -16.49 -8.68
CA ARG A 200 10.40 -17.91 -8.56
C ARG A 200 11.02 -18.47 -9.83
N TRP A 201 10.60 -18.00 -11.00
CA TRP A 201 10.94 -18.65 -12.27
C TRP A 201 11.73 -17.75 -13.25
N LEU A 202 11.57 -16.42 -13.21
CA LEU A 202 12.20 -15.50 -14.17
C LEU A 202 12.79 -14.28 -13.45
N THR A 203 14.01 -14.45 -12.94
CA THR A 203 14.73 -13.41 -12.18
C THR A 203 14.91 -12.11 -12.97
N TRP A 204 15.16 -12.19 -14.28
CA TRP A 204 15.25 -11.02 -15.16
C TRP A 204 13.90 -10.29 -15.34
N ALA A 205 12.82 -11.05 -15.56
CA ALA A 205 11.48 -10.47 -15.69
C ALA A 205 11.01 -9.82 -14.39
N ASN A 206 11.28 -10.45 -13.24
CA ASN A 206 11.03 -9.88 -11.92
C ASN A 206 11.82 -8.57 -11.73
N ARG A 207 13.08 -8.53 -12.14
CA ARG A 207 13.90 -7.31 -12.05
C ARG A 207 13.34 -6.18 -12.92
N GLY A 208 12.95 -6.48 -14.16
CA GLY A 208 12.29 -5.52 -15.04
C GLY A 208 10.98 -4.98 -14.47
N LEU A 209 10.14 -5.87 -13.92
CA LEU A 209 8.88 -5.51 -13.27
C LEU A 209 9.10 -4.60 -12.06
N GLN A 210 10.10 -4.90 -11.22
CA GLN A 210 10.42 -4.03 -10.07
C GLN A 210 10.94 -2.65 -10.51
N ILE A 211 11.77 -2.57 -11.55
CA ILE A 211 12.20 -1.27 -12.10
C ILE A 211 10.97 -0.48 -12.57
N ALA A 212 10.07 -1.11 -13.33
CA ALA A 212 8.85 -0.48 -13.83
C ALA A 212 7.93 0.00 -12.70
N VAL A 213 7.67 -0.86 -11.70
CA VAL A 213 6.87 -0.49 -10.51
C VAL A 213 7.48 0.70 -9.79
N GLY A 214 8.80 0.70 -9.58
CA GLY A 214 9.51 1.84 -8.97
C GLY A 214 9.36 3.13 -9.79
N ALA A 215 9.52 3.04 -11.12
CA ALA A 215 9.37 4.18 -12.03
C ALA A 215 7.97 4.80 -11.95
N VAL A 216 6.94 3.95 -12.06
CA VAL A 216 5.53 4.37 -12.01
C VAL A 216 5.21 4.97 -10.65
N THR A 217 5.68 4.37 -9.56
CA THR A 217 5.46 4.90 -8.20
C THR A 217 6.09 6.27 -8.01
N ILE A 218 7.31 6.48 -8.51
CA ILE A 218 7.98 7.79 -8.46
C ILE A 218 7.22 8.80 -9.31
N ALA A 219 6.82 8.44 -10.53
CA ALA A 219 6.11 9.33 -11.43
C ALA A 219 4.78 9.81 -10.83
N ILE A 220 3.99 8.91 -10.25
CA ILE A 220 2.74 9.24 -9.55
C ILE A 220 3.02 10.14 -8.34
N GLY A 221 4.07 9.84 -7.57
CA GLY A 221 4.47 10.67 -6.43
C GLY A 221 4.88 12.10 -6.84
N ILE A 222 5.68 12.24 -7.90
CA ILE A 222 6.07 13.55 -8.45
C ILE A 222 4.85 14.31 -8.95
N HIS A 223 3.97 13.65 -9.70
CA HIS A 223 2.74 14.26 -10.20
C HIS A 223 1.87 14.79 -9.07
N SER A 224 1.65 13.98 -8.02
CA SER A 224 0.91 14.38 -6.81
C SER A 224 1.55 15.56 -6.09
N ILE A 225 2.88 15.63 -5.99
CA ILE A 225 3.59 16.80 -5.42
C ILE A 225 3.37 18.04 -6.29
N VAL A 226 3.49 17.91 -7.61
CA VAL A 226 3.37 19.04 -8.53
C VAL A 226 1.97 19.64 -8.47
N GLU A 227 0.94 18.79 -8.43
CA GLU A 227 -0.45 19.23 -8.34
C GLU A 227 -0.76 19.92 -7.01
N ASN A 228 -0.21 19.45 -5.88
CA ASN A 228 -0.62 19.91 -4.56
C ASN A 228 0.29 20.93 -3.89
N ALA A 229 1.57 21.01 -4.29
CA ALA A 229 2.53 21.94 -3.69
C ALA A 229 2.62 23.28 -4.41
N PHE A 230 2.11 23.36 -5.64
CA PHE A 230 2.24 24.53 -6.51
C PHE A 230 0.91 25.11 -7.01
N THR A 231 -0.22 24.63 -6.47
CA THR A 231 -1.56 25.21 -6.68
C THR A 231 -2.06 25.91 -5.43
#